data_AF-A0A2E6DMX5-F1
#
_entry.id   AF-A0A2E6DMX5-F1
#
_cell.length_a   1.000
_cell.length_b   1.000
_cell.length_c   1.000
_cell.angle_alpha   90.00
_cell.angle_beta   90.00
_cell.angle_gamma   90.00
#
_symmetry.space_group_name_H-M   'P 1'
#
loop_
_entity.id
_entity.type
_entity.pdbx_description
1 polymer ?
#
loop_
_entity_poly.entity_id
_entity_poly.type
_entity_poly.pdbx_seq_one_letter_code
_entity_poly.pdbx_strand_id
1 'polypeptide(L)'
;MGLSLGSSRNLVTTATMILRTERNQRTAGVATVPFEFDSLGPKRTQLHSLSMGFAVLTLLFSGLSGCAPSTEDQISSRATIESTPTTTPPTTSDRSVAQETASTCGPWQRDALQRPISEQLLALNRGDFAAARDQASPSFKAVVDTQGFEEMVRSGFPFLLDQSPAAFGRCRITNDTASVEVRFRARSPIALVYFLVRTQDEWWIEGASPAADSVTGRAETS
;
A
#
# COMPACT_ATOMS: atom_id res chain seq x y z
N MET A 1 63.37 -41.59 -21.58
CA MET A 1 64.00 -40.36 -22.11
C MET A 1 62.92 -39.56 -22.84
N GLY A 2 62.68 -38.27 -22.70
CA GLY A 2 63.27 -37.18 -21.92
C GLY A 2 62.44 -35.92 -22.24
N LEU A 3 61.96 -35.28 -21.18
CA LEU A 3 61.55 -33.87 -20.95
C LEU A 3 61.33 -32.91 -22.13
N SER A 4 60.16 -32.23 -22.13
CA SER A 4 60.13 -30.76 -22.26
C SER A 4 58.89 -30.16 -21.58
N LEU A 5 59.13 -29.38 -20.53
CA LEU A 5 58.15 -28.55 -19.81
C LEU A 5 57.83 -27.30 -20.64
N GLY A 6 56.55 -26.92 -20.67
CA GLY A 6 56.07 -25.65 -21.21
C GLY A 6 55.06 -25.01 -20.26
N SER A 7 55.52 -24.62 -19.08
CA SER A 7 54.79 -23.81 -18.10
C SER A 7 54.75 -22.35 -18.57
N SER A 8 53.62 -21.88 -19.08
CA SER A 8 53.42 -20.45 -19.34
C SER A 8 52.48 -19.86 -18.30
N ARG A 9 53.09 -19.31 -17.26
CA ARG A 9 52.46 -18.46 -16.24
C ARG A 9 52.18 -17.11 -16.87
N ASN A 10 50.91 -16.76 -17.07
CA ASN A 10 50.53 -15.37 -17.28
C ASN A 10 50.40 -14.69 -15.91
N LEU A 11 51.53 -14.20 -15.40
CA LEU A 11 51.56 -13.12 -14.42
C LEU A 11 51.19 -11.84 -15.15
N VAL A 12 49.96 -11.36 -14.96
CA VAL A 12 49.63 -9.96 -15.24
C VAL A 12 49.52 -9.24 -13.91
N THR A 13 50.69 -8.72 -13.54
CA THR A 13 50.98 -7.48 -12.80
C THR A 13 49.81 -6.83 -12.07
N THR A 14 49.88 -6.97 -10.75
CA THR A 14 49.25 -6.09 -9.76
C THR A 14 49.78 -4.67 -9.96
N ALA A 15 48.98 -3.78 -10.53
CA ALA A 15 49.27 -2.35 -10.56
C ALA A 15 48.55 -1.66 -9.40
N THR A 16 49.26 -1.51 -8.28
CA THR A 16 48.93 -0.60 -7.19
C THR A 16 48.94 0.82 -7.72
N MET A 17 47.79 1.50 -7.75
CA MET A 17 47.72 2.95 -7.99
C MET A 17 47.25 3.64 -6.72
N ILE A 18 48.23 4.12 -5.95
CA ILE A 18 48.08 4.94 -4.75
C ILE A 18 48.07 6.42 -5.17
N LEU A 19 47.10 7.16 -4.61
CA LEU A 19 47.02 8.61 -4.37
C LEU A 19 47.27 9.57 -5.54
N ARG A 20 46.18 10.24 -5.96
CA ARG A 20 46.26 11.67 -6.30
C ARG A 20 45.13 12.44 -5.64
N THR A 21 45.50 13.05 -4.51
CA THR A 21 44.80 14.15 -3.86
C THR A 21 44.79 15.35 -4.80
N GLU A 22 43.61 15.79 -5.25
CA GLU A 22 43.42 17.18 -5.69
C GLU A 22 42.45 17.88 -4.75
N ARG A 23 43.04 18.71 -3.89
CA ARG A 23 42.39 19.90 -3.35
C ARG A 23 42.01 20.78 -4.54
N ASN A 24 40.74 21.08 -4.71
CA ASN A 24 40.35 22.33 -5.37
C ASN A 24 39.43 23.10 -4.43
N GLN A 25 40.05 24.01 -3.67
CA GLN A 25 39.36 25.08 -2.99
C GLN A 25 38.98 26.12 -4.04
N ARG A 26 37.68 26.33 -4.24
CA ARG A 26 37.16 27.62 -4.68
C ARG A 26 36.10 28.07 -3.69
N THR A 27 36.59 28.86 -2.74
CA THR A 27 35.85 29.86 -1.98
C THR A 27 35.10 30.81 -2.91
N ALA A 28 33.78 30.91 -2.73
CA ALA A 28 33.04 32.17 -2.76
C ALA A 28 31.57 31.91 -2.36
N GLY A 29 31.07 32.63 -1.36
CA GLY A 29 29.63 32.84 -1.16
C GLY A 29 28.95 32.02 -0.06
N VAL A 30 29.42 32.15 1.19
CA VAL A 30 28.56 31.90 2.36
C VAL A 30 27.56 33.05 2.42
N ALA A 31 26.34 32.81 1.94
CA ALA A 31 25.18 33.63 2.30
C ALA A 31 24.60 33.03 3.59
N THR A 32 25.06 33.58 4.71
CA THR A 32 24.48 33.38 6.04
C THR A 32 23.06 33.96 6.00
N VAL A 33 22.05 33.10 5.83
CA VAL A 33 20.67 33.45 6.18
C VAL A 33 20.50 33.21 7.68
N PRO A 34 20.17 34.23 8.48
CA PRO A 34 19.78 34.03 9.86
C PRO A 34 18.38 33.40 9.86
N PHE A 35 18.29 32.09 10.04
CA PHE A 35 17.05 31.49 10.51
C PHE A 35 16.99 31.70 12.02
N GLU A 36 16.51 32.89 12.37
CA GLU A 36 16.05 33.24 13.70
C GLU A 36 14.94 32.26 14.10
N PHE A 37 15.24 31.44 15.11
CA PHE A 37 14.29 30.57 15.77
C PHE A 37 13.34 31.46 16.57
N ASP A 38 12.29 31.97 15.93
CA ASP A 38 11.23 32.67 16.65
C ASP A 38 10.33 31.62 17.33
N SER A 39 10.65 31.40 18.59
CA SER A 39 9.99 30.50 19.52
C SER A 39 8.59 31.02 19.87
N LEU A 40 7.62 30.81 19.00
CA LEU A 40 6.20 30.96 19.32
C LEU A 40 5.62 29.62 19.76
N GLY A 41 5.91 29.26 21.01
CA GLY A 41 5.17 28.20 21.69
C GLY A 41 3.69 28.59 21.81
N PRO A 42 2.73 27.72 21.43
CA PRO A 42 1.35 27.95 21.81
C PRO A 42 1.24 27.81 23.34
N LYS A 43 0.88 28.93 23.97
CA LYS A 43 0.50 29.00 25.39
C LYS A 43 -0.50 27.89 25.68
N ARG A 44 -0.15 27.01 26.62
CA ARG A 44 -1.10 26.16 27.35
C ARG A 44 -2.15 27.06 27.98
N THR A 45 -3.29 27.24 27.32
CA THR A 45 -4.51 27.71 27.96
C THR A 45 -5.11 26.54 28.72
N GLN A 46 -4.79 26.51 30.03
CA GLN A 46 -5.59 25.84 31.04
C GLN A 46 -7.01 26.40 30.97
N LEU A 47 -7.94 25.66 30.36
CA LEU A 47 -9.36 25.97 30.50
C LEU A 47 -9.92 25.10 31.62
N HIS A 48 -10.34 25.78 32.67
CA HIS A 48 -10.80 25.23 33.93
C HIS A 48 -11.95 24.24 33.75
N SER A 49 -11.78 23.12 34.45
CA SER A 49 -12.85 22.28 35.00
C SER A 49 -14.00 23.13 35.54
N LEU A 50 -15.18 23.04 34.93
CA LEU A 50 -16.45 23.28 35.62
C LEU A 50 -17.17 21.93 35.77
N SER A 51 -16.95 21.32 36.92
CA SER A 51 -17.90 20.43 37.57
C SER A 51 -19.14 21.25 37.93
N MET A 52 -20.28 20.91 37.35
CA MET A 52 -21.58 21.25 37.95
C MET A 52 -22.44 20.00 37.89
N GLY A 53 -22.58 19.36 39.05
CA GLY A 53 -23.36 18.16 39.23
C GLY A 53 -24.85 18.41 39.42
N PHE A 54 -25.55 17.28 39.42
CA PHE A 54 -26.88 17.00 39.96
C PHE A 54 -28.12 17.59 39.26
N ALA A 55 -28.86 16.71 38.58
CA ALA A 55 -30.18 16.32 39.06
C ALA A 55 -30.59 14.95 38.50
N VAL A 56 -30.78 14.00 39.41
CA VAL A 56 -31.50 12.75 39.22
C VAL A 56 -32.97 13.09 38.92
N LEU A 57 -33.56 12.53 37.86
CA LEU A 57 -34.97 12.15 37.92
C LEU A 57 -35.29 10.96 37.00
N THR A 58 -35.95 10.02 37.64
CA THR A 58 -36.31 8.65 37.30
C THR A 58 -37.45 8.48 36.30
N LEU A 59 -37.46 7.28 35.71
CA LEU A 59 -38.62 6.45 35.32
C LEU A 59 -39.45 6.86 34.10
N LEU A 60 -39.41 5.99 33.08
CA LEU A 60 -40.62 5.30 32.61
C LEU A 60 -40.26 4.02 31.83
N PHE A 61 -40.53 2.89 32.48
CA PHE A 61 -40.57 1.55 31.92
C PHE A 61 -41.96 1.35 31.29
N SER A 62 -42.05 1.11 29.98
CA SER A 62 -43.21 0.59 29.21
C SER A 62 -42.79 0.54 27.72
N GLY A 63 -43.00 -0.48 26.91
CA GLY A 63 -43.74 -1.72 27.07
C GLY A 63 -43.33 -2.75 26.00
N LEU A 64 -43.84 -3.96 26.17
CA LEU A 64 -43.80 -5.08 25.23
C LEU A 64 -44.73 -4.86 24.03
N SER A 65 -44.41 -5.55 22.92
CA SER A 65 -45.24 -5.91 21.74
C SER A 65 -44.55 -5.43 20.45
N GLY A 66 -44.26 -6.22 19.42
CA GLY A 66 -44.78 -7.52 19.01
C GLY A 66 -45.11 -7.46 17.50
N CYS A 67 -44.49 -8.35 16.71
CA CYS A 67 -44.76 -8.70 15.29
C CYS A 67 -44.57 -7.58 14.22
N ALA A 68 -44.14 -7.82 12.98
CA ALA A 68 -44.06 -9.04 12.17
C ALA A 68 -42.95 -8.90 11.09
N PRO A 69 -42.47 -10.01 10.51
CA PRO A 69 -41.72 -9.99 9.26
C PRO A 69 -42.68 -9.77 8.08
N SER A 70 -42.35 -8.84 7.19
CA SER A 70 -42.96 -8.79 5.86
C SER A 70 -42.07 -9.52 4.88
N THR A 71 -42.48 -10.77 4.68
CA THR A 71 -42.09 -11.68 3.61
C THR A 71 -42.16 -11.00 2.24
N GLU A 72 -41.18 -11.37 1.45
CA GLU A 72 -41.10 -11.35 -0.01
C GLU A 72 -42.46 -11.32 -0.72
N ASP A 73 -42.59 -10.44 -1.71
CA ASP A 73 -43.32 -10.76 -2.91
C ASP A 73 -42.78 -9.91 -4.07
N GLN A 74 -42.27 -10.58 -5.10
CA GLN A 74 -42.58 -10.36 -6.52
C GLN A 74 -41.48 -10.95 -7.42
N ILE A 75 -41.51 -12.27 -7.55
CA ILE A 75 -41.14 -12.94 -8.81
C ILE A 75 -42.31 -13.84 -9.19
N SER A 76 -43.12 -13.43 -10.16
CA SER A 76 -43.77 -14.33 -11.15
C SER A 76 -44.56 -13.46 -12.16
N SER A 77 -43.95 -13.02 -13.24
CA SER A 77 -44.01 -13.71 -14.55
C SER A 77 -45.43 -14.09 -15.01
N ARG A 78 -45.97 -13.36 -15.99
CA ARG A 78 -46.68 -14.00 -17.09
C ARG A 78 -46.52 -13.25 -18.40
N ALA A 79 -46.08 -14.02 -19.38
CA ALA A 79 -45.80 -13.68 -20.76
C ALA A 79 -47.02 -13.14 -21.53
N THR A 80 -46.73 -12.22 -22.46
CA THR A 80 -47.47 -12.11 -23.72
C THR A 80 -46.45 -12.19 -24.85
N ILE A 81 -46.61 -13.22 -25.68
CA ILE A 81 -45.85 -13.48 -26.89
C ILE A 81 -46.55 -12.75 -28.03
N GLU A 82 -45.83 -11.96 -28.84
CA GLU A 82 -46.32 -11.56 -30.16
C GLU A 82 -45.15 -11.25 -31.14
N SER A 83 -44.92 -12.23 -32.03
CA SER A 83 -44.56 -12.15 -33.46
C SER A 83 -43.25 -11.48 -33.97
N THR A 84 -42.29 -12.34 -34.35
CA THR A 84 -41.23 -12.24 -35.40
C THR A 84 -41.84 -12.02 -36.82
N PRO A 85 -41.10 -11.73 -37.94
CA PRO A 85 -39.64 -11.58 -38.17
C PRO A 85 -39.22 -10.42 -39.13
N THR A 86 -37.90 -10.28 -39.41
CA THR A 86 -37.29 -10.01 -40.76
C THR A 86 -36.03 -9.10 -40.73
N THR A 87 -34.86 -9.75 -40.90
CA THR A 87 -33.75 -9.39 -41.81
C THR A 87 -32.81 -8.22 -41.51
N THR A 88 -31.60 -8.54 -41.03
CA THR A 88 -30.28 -8.39 -41.70
C THR A 88 -29.18 -8.21 -40.65
N PRO A 89 -28.08 -8.98 -40.68
CA PRO A 89 -26.99 -8.88 -39.70
C PRO A 89 -26.17 -7.60 -39.92
N PRO A 90 -25.98 -6.73 -38.92
CA PRO A 90 -24.80 -5.88 -38.94
C PRO A 90 -23.61 -6.75 -38.54
N THR A 91 -22.75 -6.94 -39.55
CA THR A 91 -21.29 -6.85 -39.47
C THR A 91 -20.64 -7.47 -38.25
N THR A 92 -19.94 -8.57 -38.51
CA THR A 92 -18.77 -9.08 -37.77
C THR A 92 -18.28 -8.07 -36.75
N SER A 93 -18.76 -8.25 -35.51
CA SER A 93 -18.03 -7.73 -34.37
C SER A 93 -16.68 -8.43 -34.42
N ASP A 94 -15.67 -7.73 -34.93
CA ASP A 94 -14.32 -7.89 -34.44
C ASP A 94 -14.39 -7.63 -32.94
N ARG A 95 -14.82 -8.66 -32.20
CA ARG A 95 -14.43 -8.88 -30.84
C ARG A 95 -12.94 -9.16 -30.94
N SER A 96 -12.19 -8.08 -31.13
CA SER A 96 -10.83 -7.96 -30.65
C SER A 96 -10.90 -8.54 -29.25
N VAL A 97 -10.33 -9.74 -29.13
CA VAL A 97 -10.08 -10.38 -27.85
C VAL A 97 -9.46 -9.29 -27.01
N ALA A 98 -10.25 -8.77 -26.07
CA ALA A 98 -9.80 -7.77 -25.12
C ALA A 98 -8.73 -8.47 -24.31
N GLN A 99 -7.51 -8.41 -24.83
CA GLN A 99 -6.33 -8.73 -24.09
C GLN A 99 -6.34 -7.66 -23.01
N GLU A 100 -6.75 -8.04 -21.79
CA GLU A 100 -6.52 -7.28 -20.58
C GLU A 100 -5.02 -7.10 -20.47
N THR A 101 -4.50 -6.11 -21.20
CA THR A 101 -3.12 -5.73 -21.19
C THR A 101 -2.93 -5.02 -19.87
N ALA A 102 -2.52 -5.78 -18.86
CA ALA A 102 -1.95 -5.23 -17.64
C ALA A 102 -0.90 -4.20 -18.07
N SER A 103 -1.23 -2.92 -17.94
CA SER A 103 -0.39 -1.84 -18.44
C SER A 103 0.63 -1.48 -17.36
N THR A 104 1.84 -1.14 -17.79
CA THR A 104 2.80 -0.50 -16.89
C THR A 104 2.28 0.89 -16.56
N CYS A 105 2.27 1.27 -15.28
CA CYS A 105 1.71 2.57 -14.91
C CYS A 105 2.63 3.74 -15.27
N GLY A 106 2.03 4.79 -15.83
CA GLY A 106 2.65 6.10 -16.03
C GLY A 106 2.84 6.87 -14.72
N PRO A 107 3.52 8.02 -14.73
CA PRO A 107 3.89 8.76 -13.52
C PRO A 107 2.69 9.09 -12.61
N TRP A 108 1.64 9.73 -13.15
CA TRP A 108 0.44 10.07 -12.39
C TRP A 108 -0.27 8.86 -11.78
N GLN A 109 -0.34 7.76 -12.52
CA GLN A 109 -0.93 6.52 -12.02
C GLN A 109 -0.10 5.93 -10.88
N ARG A 110 1.24 6.00 -10.97
CA ARG A 110 2.12 5.56 -9.87
C ARG A 110 1.88 6.39 -8.62
N ASP A 111 1.84 7.71 -8.73
CA ASP A 111 1.64 8.59 -7.57
C ASP A 111 0.30 8.29 -6.89
N ALA A 112 -0.77 8.10 -7.68
CA ALA A 112 -2.09 7.76 -7.17
C ALA A 112 -2.12 6.41 -6.42
N LEU A 113 -1.38 5.40 -6.91
CA LEU A 113 -1.28 4.09 -6.24
C LEU A 113 -0.34 4.10 -5.02
N GLN A 114 0.72 4.92 -5.06
CA GLN A 114 1.71 5.02 -3.97
C GLN A 114 1.18 5.78 -2.76
N ARG A 115 0.29 6.75 -2.98
CA ARG A 115 -0.28 7.59 -1.92
C ARG A 115 -0.88 6.79 -0.75
N PRO A 116 -1.88 5.91 -0.93
CA PRO A 116 -2.49 5.19 0.19
C PRO A 116 -1.48 4.27 0.91
N ILE A 117 -0.55 3.66 0.17
CA ILE A 117 0.51 2.82 0.76
C ILE A 117 1.44 3.67 1.63
N SER A 118 1.86 4.83 1.12
CA SER A 118 2.74 5.74 1.85
C SER A 118 2.07 6.27 3.11
N GLU A 119 0.78 6.65 3.03
CA GLU A 119 0.00 7.11 4.17
C GLU A 119 -0.16 6.01 5.23
N GLN A 120 -0.41 4.76 4.82
CA GLN A 120 -0.47 3.62 5.72
C GLN A 120 0.86 3.40 6.45
N LEU A 121 1.97 3.38 5.71
CA LEU A 121 3.31 3.21 6.30
C LEU A 121 3.67 4.35 7.26
N LEU A 122 3.31 5.60 6.91
CA LEU A 122 3.52 6.76 7.79
C LEU A 122 2.70 6.66 9.08
N ALA A 123 1.46 6.16 9.02
CA ALA A 123 0.62 5.93 10.18
C ALA A 123 1.16 4.81 11.07
N LEU A 124 1.59 3.69 10.47
CA LEU A 124 2.25 2.59 11.19
C LEU A 124 3.52 3.06 11.91
N ASN A 125 4.33 3.92 11.28
CA ASN A 125 5.52 4.51 11.91
C ASN A 125 5.23 5.36 13.15
N ARG A 126 4.00 5.88 13.28
CA ARG A 126 3.51 6.62 14.47
C ARG A 126 2.78 5.72 15.48
N GLY A 127 2.64 4.42 15.19
CA GLY A 127 1.83 3.50 15.98
C GLY A 127 0.31 3.72 15.83
N ASP A 128 -0.12 4.45 14.80
CA ASP A 128 -1.53 4.78 14.57
C ASP A 128 -2.18 3.74 13.65
N PHE A 129 -2.60 2.62 14.23
CA PHE A 129 -3.22 1.51 13.50
C PHE A 129 -4.58 1.88 12.92
N ALA A 130 -5.31 2.81 13.53
CA ALA A 130 -6.59 3.29 13.00
C ALA A 130 -6.38 4.05 11.70
N ALA A 131 -5.50 5.07 11.70
CA ALA A 131 -5.19 5.82 10.48
C ALA A 131 -4.52 4.96 9.40
N ALA A 132 -3.72 3.96 9.80
CA ALA A 132 -3.13 3.00 8.86
C ALA A 132 -4.20 2.13 8.18
N ARG A 133 -5.18 1.65 8.95
CA ARG A 133 -6.32 0.86 8.43
C ARG A 133 -7.24 1.71 7.58
N ASP A 134 -7.36 3.02 7.82
CA ASP A 134 -8.28 3.87 7.06
C ASP A 134 -7.95 3.95 5.56
N GLN A 135 -6.68 3.69 5.19
CA GLN A 135 -6.20 3.55 3.82
C GLN A 135 -6.64 2.26 3.11
N ALA A 136 -7.21 1.31 3.87
CA ALA A 136 -7.75 0.08 3.32
C ALA A 136 -9.14 0.31 2.70
N SER A 137 -9.52 -0.59 1.79
CA SER A 137 -10.80 -0.56 1.10
C SER A 137 -11.99 -0.67 2.06
N PRO A 138 -13.17 -0.18 1.66
CA PRO A 138 -14.40 -0.38 2.44
C PRO A 138 -14.71 -1.86 2.71
N SER A 139 -14.45 -2.75 1.74
CA SER A 139 -14.63 -4.20 1.90
C SER A 139 -13.72 -4.76 3.00
N PHE A 140 -12.44 -4.38 3.01
CA PHE A 140 -11.50 -4.78 4.04
C PHE A 140 -11.93 -4.26 5.43
N LYS A 141 -12.29 -2.98 5.53
CA LYS A 141 -12.70 -2.35 6.79
C LYS A 141 -14.01 -2.91 7.35
N ALA A 142 -14.87 -3.46 6.51
CA ALA A 142 -16.12 -4.10 6.95
C ALA A 142 -15.87 -5.43 7.69
N VAL A 143 -14.73 -6.09 7.46
CA VAL A 143 -14.41 -7.41 8.03
C VAL A 143 -13.28 -7.38 9.05
N VAL A 144 -12.38 -6.39 8.98
CA VAL A 144 -11.24 -6.25 9.89
C VAL A 144 -11.36 -4.91 10.63
N ASP A 145 -11.58 -4.98 11.94
CA ASP A 145 -11.59 -3.82 12.82
C ASP A 145 -10.15 -3.35 13.15
N THR A 146 -10.01 -2.32 14.00
CA THR A 146 -8.68 -1.73 14.30
C THR A 146 -7.80 -2.74 15.02
N GLN A 147 -8.37 -3.47 15.98
CA GLN A 147 -7.63 -4.42 16.80
C GLN A 147 -7.18 -5.62 15.95
N GLY A 148 -8.04 -6.14 15.08
CA GLY A 148 -7.70 -7.21 14.15
C GLY A 148 -6.62 -6.78 13.15
N PHE A 149 -6.67 -5.54 12.65
CA PHE A 149 -5.63 -5.00 11.79
C PHE A 149 -4.28 -4.90 12.52
N GLU A 150 -4.28 -4.38 13.74
CA GLU A 150 -3.08 -4.28 14.59
C GLU A 150 -2.45 -5.65 14.84
N GLU A 151 -3.25 -6.65 15.19
CA GLU A 151 -2.79 -8.02 15.42
C GLU A 151 -2.20 -8.63 14.14
N MET A 152 -2.84 -8.42 12.99
CA MET A 152 -2.35 -8.88 11.68
C MET A 152 -0.99 -8.27 11.35
N VAL A 153 -0.80 -6.96 11.57
CA VAL A 153 0.47 -6.28 11.31
C VAL A 153 1.55 -6.77 12.26
N ARG A 154 1.28 -6.86 13.56
CA ARG A 154 2.27 -7.30 14.56
C ARG A 154 2.72 -8.74 14.38
N SER A 155 1.78 -9.64 14.08
CA SER A 155 2.08 -11.07 13.94
C SER A 155 2.64 -11.42 12.55
N GLY A 156 2.04 -10.90 11.49
CA GLY A 156 2.36 -11.28 10.12
C GLY A 156 3.45 -10.41 9.48
N PHE A 157 3.51 -9.12 9.84
CA PHE A 157 4.33 -8.13 9.16
C PHE A 157 5.09 -7.21 10.13
N PRO A 158 5.77 -7.73 11.17
CA PRO A 158 6.40 -6.90 12.20
C PRO A 158 7.46 -5.93 11.64
N PHE A 159 8.09 -6.27 10.51
CA PHE A 159 9.07 -5.42 9.84
C PHE A 159 8.49 -4.07 9.36
N LEU A 160 7.16 -3.95 9.21
CA LEU A 160 6.50 -2.69 8.89
C LEU A 160 6.56 -1.68 10.06
N LEU A 161 6.88 -2.15 11.26
CA LEU A 161 6.97 -1.32 12.47
C LEU A 161 8.40 -0.81 12.72
N ASP A 162 9.39 -1.32 11.99
CA ASP A 162 10.81 -0.99 12.16
C ASP A 162 11.22 0.34 11.48
N GLN A 163 10.27 1.15 11.00
CA GLN A 163 10.51 2.41 10.27
C GLN A 163 11.44 2.26 9.06
N SER A 164 11.47 1.07 8.46
CA SER A 164 12.34 0.74 7.35
C SER A 164 11.97 1.56 6.10
N PRO A 165 12.94 2.19 5.41
CA PRO A 165 12.66 2.87 4.15
C PRO A 165 12.04 1.93 3.12
N ALA A 166 10.98 2.38 2.47
CA ALA A 166 10.28 1.66 1.41
C ALA A 166 10.66 2.22 0.03
N ALA A 167 10.84 1.32 -0.95
CA ALA A 167 11.06 1.67 -2.35
C ALA A 167 9.97 1.04 -3.22
N PHE A 168 9.32 1.86 -4.04
CA PHE A 168 8.26 1.43 -4.96
C PHE A 168 8.85 0.89 -6.27
N GLY A 169 8.38 -0.28 -6.68
CA GLY A 169 8.89 -1.04 -7.81
C GLY A 169 7.91 -1.15 -8.97
N ARG A 170 7.76 -2.37 -9.49
CA ARG A 170 6.84 -2.67 -10.60
C ARG A 170 5.41 -2.36 -10.16
N CYS A 171 4.64 -1.81 -11.10
CA CYS A 171 3.22 -1.60 -10.90
C CYS A 171 2.46 -2.04 -12.16
N ARG A 172 1.25 -2.54 -11.95
CA ARG A 172 0.35 -2.99 -13.02
C ARG A 172 -1.06 -2.53 -12.70
N ILE A 173 -1.77 -2.03 -13.70
CA ILE A 173 -3.20 -1.69 -13.60
C ILE A 173 -3.97 -2.53 -14.61
N THR A 174 -5.07 -3.12 -14.12
CA THR A 174 -6.06 -3.84 -14.92
C THR A 174 -7.45 -3.39 -14.45
N ASN A 175 -8.13 -2.58 -15.26
CA ASN A 175 -9.42 -1.95 -14.93
C ASN A 175 -9.35 -1.23 -13.57
N ASP A 176 -10.24 -1.59 -12.65
CA ASP A 176 -10.34 -1.03 -11.29
C ASP A 176 -9.49 -1.78 -10.26
N THR A 177 -8.49 -2.54 -10.71
CA THR A 177 -7.53 -3.21 -9.83
C THR A 177 -6.10 -2.83 -10.21
N ALA A 178 -5.23 -2.82 -9.21
CA ALA A 178 -3.82 -2.57 -9.40
C ALA A 178 -2.96 -3.41 -8.47
N SER A 179 -1.70 -3.60 -8.86
CA SER A 179 -0.67 -4.14 -7.99
C SER A 179 0.56 -3.24 -7.99
N VAL A 180 1.21 -3.12 -6.83
CA VAL A 180 2.46 -2.38 -6.65
C VAL A 180 3.43 -3.20 -5.80
N GLU A 181 4.62 -3.48 -6.34
CA GLU A 181 5.72 -4.06 -5.57
C GLU A 181 6.35 -2.98 -4.67
N VAL A 182 6.55 -3.28 -3.39
CA VAL A 182 7.18 -2.41 -2.40
C VAL A 182 8.30 -3.17 -1.72
N ARG A 183 9.51 -2.62 -1.74
CA ARG A 183 10.72 -3.24 -1.18
C ARG A 183 11.15 -2.48 0.06
N PHE A 184 11.28 -3.19 1.17
CA PHE A 184 11.69 -2.64 2.46
C PHE A 184 13.17 -2.93 2.71
N ARG A 185 13.92 -1.91 3.09
CA ARG A 185 15.32 -2.07 3.50
C ARG A 185 15.40 -2.47 4.97
N ALA A 186 15.24 -3.77 5.21
CA ALA A 186 15.59 -4.39 6.49
C ALA A 186 16.97 -5.08 6.40
N ARG A 187 17.40 -5.77 7.48
CA ARG A 187 18.63 -6.59 7.49
C ARG A 187 18.67 -7.63 6.36
N SER A 188 17.49 -8.11 5.96
CA SER A 188 17.27 -8.87 4.74
C SER A 188 16.22 -8.13 3.91
N PRO A 189 16.42 -7.92 2.60
CA PRO A 189 15.42 -7.27 1.76
C PRO A 189 14.11 -8.05 1.76
N ILE A 190 13.03 -7.41 2.21
CA ILE A 190 11.68 -7.96 2.15
C ILE A 190 10.91 -7.20 1.08
N ALA A 191 10.17 -7.91 0.24
CA ALA A 191 9.30 -7.31 -0.76
C ALA A 191 7.87 -7.78 -0.55
N LEU A 192 6.94 -6.84 -0.61
CA LEU A 192 5.49 -7.07 -0.64
C LEU A 192 4.94 -6.68 -2.01
N VAL A 193 3.90 -7.37 -2.46
CA VAL A 193 3.01 -6.92 -3.53
C VAL A 193 1.73 -6.43 -2.87
N TYR A 194 1.45 -5.14 -2.99
CA TYR A 194 0.19 -4.54 -2.57
C TYR A 194 -0.84 -4.71 -3.68
N PHE A 195 -2.06 -5.06 -3.31
CA PHE A 195 -3.22 -5.13 -4.18
C PHE A 195 -4.14 -3.96 -3.84
N LEU A 196 -4.55 -3.22 -4.87
CA LEU A 196 -5.41 -2.05 -4.72
C LEU A 196 -6.66 -2.21 -5.57
N VAL A 197 -7.75 -1.66 -5.07
CA VAL A 197 -9.04 -1.56 -5.77
C VAL A 197 -9.44 -0.10 -5.91
N ARG A 198 -10.06 0.24 -7.05
CA ARG A 198 -10.59 1.58 -7.29
C ARG A 198 -12.06 1.62 -6.91
N THR A 199 -12.40 2.51 -5.98
CA THR A 199 -13.77 2.72 -5.52
C THR A 199 -13.99 4.22 -5.40
N GLN A 200 -15.09 4.75 -5.98
CA GLN A 200 -15.40 6.18 -5.98
C GLN A 200 -14.24 7.04 -6.51
N ASP A 201 -13.63 6.59 -7.61
CA ASP A 201 -12.49 7.25 -8.26
C ASP A 201 -11.18 7.32 -7.46
N GLU A 202 -11.12 6.69 -6.28
CA GLU A 202 -9.91 6.62 -5.45
C GLU A 202 -9.37 5.20 -5.32
N TRP A 203 -8.05 5.08 -5.15
CA TRP A 203 -7.38 3.80 -4.92
C TRP A 203 -7.30 3.49 -3.43
N TRP A 204 -7.71 2.27 -3.08
CA TRP A 204 -7.70 1.76 -1.71
C TRP A 204 -6.91 0.47 -1.64
N ILE A 205 -6.27 0.21 -0.50
CA ILE A 205 -5.53 -1.04 -0.29
C ILE A 205 -6.53 -2.16 0.02
N GLU A 206 -6.55 -3.20 -0.82
CA GLU A 206 -7.33 -4.42 -0.56
C GLU A 206 -6.51 -5.43 0.27
N GLY A 207 -5.19 -5.45 0.09
CA GLY A 207 -4.30 -6.31 0.86
C GLY A 207 -2.86 -6.26 0.36
N ALA A 208 -2.00 -7.07 0.98
CA ALA A 208 -0.62 -7.24 0.56
C ALA A 208 -0.16 -8.68 0.82
N SER A 209 0.79 -9.16 0.01
CA SER A 209 1.41 -10.47 0.19
C SER A 209 2.92 -10.41 -0.03
N PRO A 210 3.71 -11.34 0.55
CA PRO A 210 5.11 -11.48 0.20
C PRO A 210 5.29 -11.71 -1.31
N ALA A 211 6.24 -11.01 -1.91
CA ALA A 211 6.65 -11.31 -3.28
C ALA A 211 7.31 -12.71 -3.35
N ALA A 212 7.10 -13.45 -4.44
CA ALA A 212 7.57 -14.84 -4.57
C ALA A 212 9.08 -15.03 -4.27
N ASP A 213 9.91 -14.02 -4.57
CA ASP A 213 11.36 -14.08 -4.39
C ASP A 213 11.81 -13.82 -2.94
N SER A 214 10.94 -13.31 -2.06
CA SER A 214 11.28 -13.00 -0.66
C SER A 214 11.12 -14.19 0.30
N VAL A 215 10.51 -15.30 -0.15
CA VAL A 215 10.28 -16.52 0.66
C VAL A 215 11.40 -17.55 0.47
N THR A 216 11.99 -17.63 -0.72
CA THR A 216 12.95 -18.69 -1.11
C THR A 216 14.31 -18.58 -0.41
N GLY A 217 14.68 -17.42 0.14
CA GLY A 217 15.94 -17.25 0.88
C GLY A 217 16.00 -17.95 2.25
N ARG A 218 14.90 -18.54 2.73
CA ARG A 218 14.83 -19.20 4.04
C ARG A 218 14.97 -20.73 3.98
N ALA A 219 14.90 -21.33 2.79
CA ALA A 219 14.78 -22.78 2.64
C ALA A 219 16.10 -23.52 2.34
N GLU A 220 17.22 -22.83 2.11
CA GLU A 220 18.48 -23.47 1.64
C GLU A 220 19.63 -23.45 2.66
N THR A 221 19.36 -23.20 3.95
CA THR A 221 20.38 -23.34 5.01
C THR A 221 19.85 -24.17 6.18
N SER A 222 19.88 -25.49 6.01
CA SER A 222 19.91 -26.46 7.11
C SER A 222 20.73 -27.67 6.69
#